data_AF-A0AAE1H160-F1
#
_entry.id   AF-A0AAE1H160-F1
#
_cell.length_a   1.000
_cell.length_b   1.000
_cell.length_c   1.000
_cell.angle_alpha   90.00
_cell.angle_beta   90.00
_cell.angle_gamma   90.00
#
_symmetry.space_group_name_H-M   'P 1'
#
loop_
_entity.id
_entity.type
_entity.pdbx_description
1 polymer ?
#
loop_
_entity_poly.entity_id
_entity_poly.type
_entity_poly.pdbx_seq_one_letter_code
_entity_poly.pdbx_strand_id
1 'polypeptide(L)'
;MTSPGTALAAGAPALVLVLVALGSAAVRADLSAKDFGAGLGRPLPSFLKICKRHDPNLNECIKEAVEQLRPHLTEGILELGIPSCEPLLIPEVVVNQGSGAVTVTSVYRNLRVYGPSQFVLKNIKVDLEKNRVRVRLFLPKLSMDSDYFLQGRILMLPIQGHGHSSGNYTNIEATATMTGQRVIRGGREYMDVKEFLVDFQIGHASVHLGNLFDGDQELGEIMNKFLNENWRSVAREVQPILEDTIAELFKTFANKIYHMYPLDVLLPE
;
A
#
# COMPACT_ATOMS: atom_id res chain seq x y z
N MET A 1 -21.93 -39.75 13.88
CA MET A 1 -20.57 -39.19 13.80
C MET A 1 -20.57 -38.14 12.69
N THR A 2 -20.84 -36.89 13.04
CA THR A 2 -20.93 -35.76 12.10
C THR A 2 -19.94 -34.69 12.56
N SER A 3 -18.98 -34.38 11.70
CA SER A 3 -17.91 -33.40 11.93
C SER A 3 -18.47 -31.97 12.05
N PRO A 4 -17.97 -31.08 12.94
CA PRO A 4 -18.35 -29.68 12.93
C PRO A 4 -17.53 -28.91 11.87
N GLY A 5 -18.26 -28.26 10.96
CA GLY A 5 -17.72 -27.49 9.84
C GLY A 5 -17.02 -26.21 10.26
N THR A 6 -15.90 -25.96 9.58
CA THR A 6 -15.06 -24.78 9.68
C THR A 6 -15.79 -23.53 9.22
N ALA A 7 -15.89 -22.56 10.13
CA ALA A 7 -16.61 -21.33 9.93
C ALA A 7 -15.62 -20.25 9.43
N LEU A 8 -15.80 -19.67 8.22
CA LEU A 8 -14.83 -18.91 7.43
C LEU A 8 -15.06 -17.40 7.19
N ALA A 9 -13.97 -16.62 7.18
CA ALA A 9 -13.97 -15.18 7.48
C ALA A 9 -13.82 -14.14 6.32
N ALA A 10 -14.62 -13.05 6.28
CA ALA A 10 -14.81 -12.13 5.14
C ALA A 10 -15.04 -10.63 5.42
N GLY A 11 -14.95 -10.13 6.65
CA GLY A 11 -15.45 -8.76 6.97
C GLY A 11 -14.35 -7.72 7.15
N ALA A 12 -13.13 -8.20 7.30
CA ALA A 12 -11.91 -7.39 7.24
C ALA A 12 -11.31 -7.05 5.85
N PRO A 13 -11.73 -7.62 4.70
CA PRO A 13 -11.24 -7.21 3.38
C PRO A 13 -11.43 -5.71 3.13
N ALA A 14 -12.44 -5.10 3.76
CA ALA A 14 -12.70 -3.68 3.67
C ALA A 14 -11.69 -2.81 4.43
N LEU A 15 -11.10 -3.32 5.51
CA LEU A 15 -10.03 -2.65 6.27
C LEU A 15 -8.63 -2.90 5.68
N VAL A 16 -8.49 -3.98 4.91
CA VAL A 16 -7.23 -4.40 4.27
C VAL A 16 -6.98 -3.65 2.97
N LEU A 17 -8.05 -3.35 2.23
CA LEU A 17 -8.02 -2.55 1.00
C LEU A 17 -7.57 -1.09 1.20
N VAL A 18 -7.40 -0.72 2.46
CA VAL A 18 -7.52 0.64 2.97
C VAL A 18 -6.16 1.21 3.36
N LEU A 19 -5.11 0.42 3.20
CA LEU A 19 -3.76 0.79 3.59
C LEU A 19 -2.89 1.18 2.39
N VAL A 20 -3.56 1.48 1.24
CA VAL A 20 -2.95 1.84 -0.07
C VAL A 20 -2.21 3.14 -0.03
N ALA A 21 -2.29 3.84 1.09
CA ALA A 21 -1.83 5.18 1.18
C ALA A 21 -0.99 5.43 2.42
N LEU A 22 -0.17 4.47 2.86
CA LEU A 22 0.68 4.60 4.05
C LEU A 22 2.16 4.28 3.82
N GLY A 23 2.57 4.31 2.54
CA GLY A 23 3.87 3.95 2.00
C GLY A 23 5.11 4.69 2.45
N SER A 24 5.21 5.23 3.65
CA SER A 24 6.33 4.87 4.51
C SER A 24 6.15 5.45 5.91
N ALA A 25 6.64 4.68 6.85
CA ALA A 25 7.78 5.12 7.60
C ALA A 25 8.51 3.83 7.92
N ALA A 26 9.81 3.79 7.64
CA ALA A 26 10.68 2.97 8.45
C ALA A 26 10.60 3.50 9.89
N VAL A 27 9.50 3.21 10.58
CA VAL A 27 9.44 3.29 12.03
C VAL A 27 10.26 2.08 12.47
N ARG A 28 11.57 2.30 12.62
CA ARG A 28 12.28 1.74 13.77
C ARG A 28 11.64 2.36 15.02
N ALA A 29 10.42 1.97 15.32
CA ALA A 29 10.05 1.82 16.70
C ALA A 29 10.36 0.36 16.96
N ASP A 30 11.32 0.12 17.84
CA ASP A 30 11.25 -1.04 18.69
C ASP A 30 9.91 -0.98 19.44
N LEU A 31 8.81 -1.35 18.77
CA LEU A 31 7.56 -1.68 19.44
C LEU A 31 7.77 -3.09 19.98
N SER A 32 8.47 -3.13 21.10
CA SER A 32 8.53 -4.28 21.99
C SER A 32 7.11 -4.83 22.15
N ALA A 33 6.96 -6.15 22.07
CA ALA A 33 5.70 -6.87 22.24
C ALA A 33 5.01 -6.67 23.61
N LYS A 34 5.48 -5.72 24.43
CA LYS A 34 4.96 -5.37 25.75
C LYS A 34 3.82 -4.33 25.73
N ASP A 35 3.60 -3.62 24.63
CA ASP A 35 2.53 -2.59 24.58
C ASP A 35 1.17 -3.11 24.06
N PHE A 36 1.12 -4.36 23.58
CA PHE A 36 -0.15 -5.02 23.23
C PHE A 36 -0.63 -5.89 24.39
N GLY A 37 -1.20 -5.23 25.40
CA GLY A 37 -2.05 -5.90 26.38
C GLY A 37 -3.17 -6.64 25.65
N ALA A 38 -3.46 -7.87 26.08
CA ALA A 38 -4.51 -8.72 25.54
C ALA A 38 -5.84 -7.94 25.44
N GLY A 39 -6.28 -7.66 24.21
CA GLY A 39 -7.47 -6.86 23.92
C GLY A 39 -8.77 -7.61 24.21
N LEU A 40 -9.21 -7.57 25.46
CA LEU A 40 -10.63 -7.69 25.79
C LEU A 40 -11.31 -6.34 25.46
N GLY A 41 -12.07 -6.29 24.36
CA GLY A 41 -13.25 -5.42 24.26
C GLY A 41 -13.08 -3.96 23.83
N ARG A 42 -12.18 -3.61 22.89
CA ARG A 42 -12.38 -2.33 22.18
C ARG A 42 -13.56 -2.47 21.21
N PRO A 43 -14.61 -1.64 21.32
CA PRO A 43 -15.70 -1.65 20.35
C PRO A 43 -15.14 -1.28 18.98
N LEU A 44 -15.69 -1.89 17.94
CA LEU A 44 -15.34 -1.52 16.58
C LEU A 44 -15.78 -0.06 16.35
N PRO A 45 -14.94 0.80 15.76
CA PRO A 45 -15.34 2.16 15.45
C PRO A 45 -16.60 2.19 14.58
N SER A 46 -17.51 3.12 14.88
CA SER A 46 -18.85 3.18 14.27
C SER A 46 -18.85 3.45 12.77
N PHE A 47 -17.77 4.02 12.24
CA PHE A 47 -17.59 4.24 10.80
C PHE A 47 -17.20 2.97 10.04
N LEU A 48 -16.88 1.87 10.74
CA LEU A 48 -16.61 0.59 10.11
C LEU A 48 -17.89 -0.17 9.84
N LYS A 49 -18.27 -0.21 8.57
CA LYS A 49 -19.34 -1.09 8.11
C LYS A 49 -18.92 -2.55 8.28
N ILE A 50 -19.76 -3.30 8.99
CA ILE A 50 -19.61 -4.73 9.16
C ILE A 50 -20.36 -5.48 8.08
N CYS A 51 -19.68 -6.48 7.51
CA CYS A 51 -20.27 -7.44 6.56
C CYS A 51 -20.42 -8.80 7.23
N LYS A 52 -21.55 -9.45 6.96
CA LYS A 52 -21.83 -10.81 7.45
C LYS A 52 -21.27 -11.83 6.50
N ARG A 53 -20.74 -12.92 7.04
CA ARG A 53 -19.98 -13.89 6.24
C ARG A 53 -20.82 -14.76 5.33
N HIS A 54 -22.07 -14.99 5.72
CA HIS A 54 -23.02 -15.76 4.93
C HIS A 54 -23.91 -14.84 4.08
N ASP A 55 -23.56 -13.55 3.97
CA ASP A 55 -24.23 -12.65 3.05
C ASP A 55 -23.99 -13.13 1.60
N PRO A 56 -25.04 -13.44 0.83
CA PRO A 56 -24.88 -13.83 -0.57
C PRO A 56 -24.23 -12.72 -1.42
N ASN A 57 -24.28 -11.46 -0.97
CA ASN A 57 -23.68 -10.28 -1.61
C ASN A 57 -22.48 -9.75 -0.82
N LEU A 58 -21.73 -10.65 -0.19
CA LEU A 58 -20.60 -10.31 0.66
C LEU A 58 -19.55 -9.42 -0.04
N ASN A 59 -19.25 -9.67 -1.33
CA ASN A 59 -18.29 -8.86 -2.08
C ASN A 59 -18.76 -7.41 -2.21
N GLU A 60 -20.05 -7.19 -2.49
CA GLU A 60 -20.68 -5.89 -2.59
C GLU A 60 -20.70 -5.18 -1.24
N CYS A 61 -21.07 -5.89 -0.15
CA CYS A 61 -21.02 -5.32 1.19
C CYS A 61 -19.61 -4.80 1.54
N ILE A 62 -18.59 -5.59 1.24
CA ILE A 62 -17.20 -5.21 1.49
C ILE A 62 -16.80 -4.01 0.65
N LYS A 63 -17.21 -3.98 -0.63
CA LYS A 63 -16.95 -2.84 -1.50
C LYS A 63 -17.54 -1.57 -0.91
N GLU A 64 -18.77 -1.61 -0.45
CA GLU A 64 -19.41 -0.48 0.24
C GLU A 64 -18.68 -0.11 1.53
N ALA A 65 -18.20 -1.09 2.29
CA ALA A 65 -17.46 -0.84 3.51
C ALA A 65 -16.13 -0.12 3.24
N VAL A 66 -15.42 -0.44 2.15
CA VAL A 66 -14.23 0.33 1.72
C VAL A 66 -14.61 1.76 1.34
N GLU A 67 -15.70 1.94 0.58
CA GLU A 67 -16.14 3.27 0.15
C GLU A 67 -16.55 4.15 1.34
N GLN A 68 -17.19 3.58 2.36
CA GLN A 68 -17.53 4.30 3.60
C GLN A 68 -16.29 4.64 4.44
N LEU A 69 -15.24 3.82 4.34
CA LEU A 69 -13.99 4.04 5.06
C LEU A 69 -13.10 5.11 4.41
N ARG A 70 -13.22 5.31 3.09
CA ARG A 70 -12.46 6.29 2.30
C ARG A 70 -12.32 7.69 2.93
N PRO A 71 -13.39 8.38 3.39
CA PRO A 71 -13.25 9.71 4.00
C PRO A 71 -12.35 9.68 5.25
N HIS A 72 -12.49 8.66 6.10
CA HIS A 72 -11.65 8.49 7.28
C HIS A 72 -10.19 8.18 6.94
N LEU A 73 -9.92 7.58 5.79
CA LEU A 73 -8.55 7.36 5.32
C LEU A 73 -7.91 8.62 4.78
N THR A 74 -8.71 9.43 4.09
CA THR A 74 -8.27 10.73 3.60
C THR A 74 -7.73 11.57 4.77
N GLU A 75 -8.41 11.55 5.91
CA GLU A 75 -7.99 12.27 7.13
C GLU A 75 -6.97 11.49 7.99
N GLY A 76 -7.02 10.15 7.96
CA GLY A 76 -6.28 9.26 8.86
C GLY A 76 -7.13 8.80 10.06
N ILE A 77 -6.77 7.65 10.63
CA ILE A 77 -7.51 7.03 11.75
C ILE A 77 -6.55 6.89 12.94
N LEU A 78 -6.49 7.95 13.75
CA LEU A 78 -5.55 8.08 14.87
C LEU A 78 -5.69 6.92 15.89
N GLU A 79 -6.92 6.51 16.20
CA GLU A 79 -7.19 5.44 17.16
C GLU A 79 -6.67 4.06 16.73
N LEU A 80 -6.45 3.87 15.41
CA LEU A 80 -5.85 2.67 14.82
C LEU A 80 -4.37 2.89 14.42
N GLY A 81 -3.81 4.07 14.68
CA GLY A 81 -2.46 4.44 14.27
C GLY A 81 -2.27 4.46 12.75
N ILE A 82 -3.32 4.81 12.02
CA ILE A 82 -3.34 4.93 10.56
C ILE A 82 -3.14 6.42 10.19
N PRO A 83 -2.03 6.78 9.52
CA PRO A 83 -1.82 8.15 9.00
C PRO A 83 -2.86 8.58 7.96
N SER A 84 -2.85 9.87 7.63
CA SER A 84 -3.59 10.41 6.49
C SER A 84 -3.08 9.81 5.18
N CYS A 85 -4.02 9.58 4.27
CA CYS A 85 -3.80 9.09 2.92
C CYS A 85 -3.74 10.23 1.88
N GLU A 86 -3.97 11.48 2.31
CA GLU A 86 -4.07 12.65 1.43
C GLU A 86 -3.61 13.95 2.16
N PRO A 87 -2.33 14.34 2.04
CA PRO A 87 -1.25 13.57 1.44
C PRO A 87 -0.85 12.39 2.33
N LEU A 88 -0.48 11.30 1.66
CA LEU A 88 0.31 10.27 2.27
C LEU A 88 1.73 10.80 2.53
N LEU A 89 2.12 10.82 3.81
CA LEU A 89 3.46 11.21 4.23
C LEU A 89 4.36 10.00 4.46
N ILE A 90 5.53 10.05 3.84
CA ILE A 90 6.48 8.95 3.74
C ILE A 90 7.86 9.50 4.17
N PRO A 91 8.38 9.21 5.37
CA PRO A 91 9.69 9.69 5.79
C PRO A 91 10.85 9.30 4.88
N GLU A 92 10.93 8.04 4.43
CA GLU A 92 12.06 7.60 3.60
C GLU A 92 11.70 6.37 2.75
N VAL A 93 12.15 6.38 1.50
CA VAL A 93 12.18 5.23 0.59
C VAL A 93 13.58 5.09 0.02
N VAL A 94 14.14 3.89 0.13
CA VAL A 94 15.44 3.55 -0.45
C VAL A 94 15.22 2.60 -1.61
N VAL A 95 15.68 2.99 -2.80
CA VAL A 95 15.64 2.15 -4.00
C VAL A 95 17.07 1.84 -4.41
N ASN A 96 17.43 0.56 -4.23
CA ASN A 96 18.71 0.01 -4.63
C ASN A 96 18.47 -1.00 -5.75
N GLN A 97 18.59 -0.55 -7.00
CA GLN A 97 18.54 -1.42 -8.16
C GLN A 97 19.96 -1.66 -8.65
N GLY A 98 20.46 -2.89 -8.50
CA GLY A 98 21.86 -3.23 -8.77
C GLY A 98 22.10 -3.92 -10.10
N SER A 99 21.04 -4.21 -10.88
CA SER A 99 21.12 -5.03 -12.09
C SER A 99 20.11 -4.56 -13.15
N GLY A 100 20.32 -4.98 -14.39
CA GLY A 100 19.42 -4.64 -15.48
C GLY A 100 19.75 -3.31 -16.15
N ALA A 101 18.75 -2.71 -16.78
CA ALA A 101 18.94 -1.48 -17.55
C ALA A 101 18.96 -0.25 -16.63
N VAL A 102 18.46 -0.35 -15.41
CA VAL A 102 18.58 0.69 -14.38
C VAL A 102 19.53 0.17 -13.31
N THR A 103 20.59 0.90 -13.00
CA THR A 103 21.52 0.56 -11.91
C THR A 103 21.70 1.79 -11.04
N VAL A 104 20.88 1.94 -10.02
CA VAL A 104 20.82 3.16 -9.21
C VAL A 104 20.77 2.85 -7.72
N THR A 105 21.42 3.71 -6.95
CA THR A 105 21.21 3.88 -5.52
C THR A 105 20.50 5.21 -5.35
N SER A 106 19.28 5.19 -4.83
CA SER A 106 18.52 6.40 -4.59
C SER A 106 17.81 6.36 -3.25
N VAL A 107 17.71 7.53 -2.63
CA VAL A 107 17.04 7.74 -1.36
C VAL A 107 16.11 8.92 -1.52
N TYR A 108 14.84 8.72 -1.25
CA TYR A 108 13.81 9.75 -1.24
C TYR A 108 13.40 10.00 0.19
N ARG A 109 13.32 11.26 0.62
CA ARG A 109 12.95 11.66 1.97
C ARG A 109 11.77 12.62 1.97
N ASN A 110 11.00 12.60 3.05
CA ASN A 110 9.84 13.48 3.23
C ASN A 110 8.87 13.41 2.05
N LEU A 111 8.68 12.21 1.46
CA LEU A 111 7.80 12.09 0.30
C LEU A 111 6.37 12.41 0.73
N ARG A 112 5.72 13.24 -0.09
CA ARG A 112 4.30 13.57 -0.01
C ARG A 112 3.65 13.00 -1.26
N VAL A 113 2.71 12.08 -1.07
CA VAL A 113 1.99 11.45 -2.17
C VAL A 113 0.53 11.88 -2.12
N TYR A 114 0.05 12.43 -3.22
CA TYR A 114 -1.30 12.98 -3.38
C TYR A 114 -2.07 12.17 -4.41
N GLY A 115 -3.38 12.03 -4.21
CA GLY A 115 -4.26 11.23 -5.07
C GLY A 115 -4.51 9.77 -4.67
N PRO A 116 -3.82 9.10 -3.72
CA PRO A 116 -4.17 7.73 -3.34
C PRO A 116 -5.64 7.59 -2.92
N SER A 117 -6.22 8.62 -2.29
CA SER A 117 -7.63 8.64 -1.85
C SER A 117 -8.64 8.59 -3.01
N GLN A 118 -8.21 8.86 -4.25
CA GLN A 118 -9.05 8.95 -5.44
C GLN A 118 -9.19 7.62 -6.20
N PHE A 119 -8.82 6.49 -5.59
CA PHE A 119 -8.97 5.18 -6.22
C PHE A 119 -10.42 4.87 -6.62
N VAL A 120 -10.62 4.07 -7.66
CA VAL A 120 -11.93 3.57 -8.06
C VAL A 120 -11.90 2.05 -7.93
N LEU A 121 -12.73 1.50 -7.04
CA LEU A 121 -12.85 0.06 -6.87
C LEU A 121 -13.53 -0.57 -8.08
N LYS A 122 -12.77 -1.35 -8.82
CA LYS A 122 -13.27 -2.11 -9.96
C LYS A 122 -13.91 -3.41 -9.50
N ASN A 123 -13.22 -4.15 -8.64
CA ASN A 123 -13.69 -5.45 -8.19
C ASN A 123 -13.09 -5.85 -6.84
N ILE A 124 -13.86 -6.57 -6.03
CA ILE A 124 -13.40 -7.25 -4.84
C ILE A 124 -13.90 -8.69 -4.91
N LYS A 125 -13.00 -9.64 -4.71
CA LYS A 125 -13.33 -11.05 -4.63
C LYS A 125 -12.78 -11.62 -3.33
N VAL A 126 -13.68 -12.15 -2.53
CA VAL A 126 -13.32 -12.82 -1.28
C VAL A 126 -13.55 -14.32 -1.40
N ASP A 127 -12.52 -15.06 -1.01
CA ASP A 127 -12.49 -16.51 -0.98
C ASP A 127 -12.22 -16.94 0.46
N LEU A 128 -13.29 -17.28 1.17
CA LEU A 128 -13.24 -17.58 2.61
C LEU A 128 -12.51 -18.87 2.89
N GLU A 129 -12.74 -19.88 2.04
CA GLU A 129 -12.09 -21.18 2.10
C GLU A 129 -10.58 -21.06 2.05
N LYS A 130 -10.08 -20.19 1.15
CA LYS A 130 -8.64 -19.94 0.99
C LYS A 130 -8.12 -18.77 1.82
N ASN A 131 -8.96 -18.14 2.66
CA ASN A 131 -8.65 -16.91 3.40
C ASN A 131 -7.97 -15.85 2.52
N ARG A 132 -8.51 -15.68 1.30
CA ARG A 132 -7.88 -14.85 0.27
C ARG A 132 -8.82 -13.74 -0.18
N VAL A 133 -8.28 -12.54 -0.28
CA VAL A 133 -8.95 -11.36 -0.79
C VAL A 133 -8.19 -10.88 -2.01
N ARG A 134 -8.88 -10.68 -3.13
CA ARG A 134 -8.32 -10.05 -4.31
C ARG A 134 -9.09 -8.78 -4.64
N VAL A 135 -8.34 -7.75 -4.93
CA VAL A 135 -8.82 -6.40 -5.14
C VAL A 135 -8.32 -5.91 -6.48
N ARG A 136 -9.20 -5.30 -7.27
CA ARG A 136 -8.81 -4.52 -8.45
C ARG A 136 -9.28 -3.10 -8.27
N LEU A 137 -8.36 -2.16 -8.46
CA LEU A 137 -8.63 -0.73 -8.36
C LEU A 137 -7.94 0.02 -9.48
N PHE A 138 -8.48 1.20 -9.77
CA PHE A 138 -7.91 2.15 -10.70
C PHE A 138 -7.58 3.44 -9.98
N LEU A 139 -6.40 4.00 -10.20
CA LEU A 139 -6.01 5.31 -9.70
C LEU A 139 -5.86 6.28 -10.88
N PRO A 140 -6.68 7.35 -10.95
CA PRO A 140 -6.64 8.28 -12.07
C PRO A 140 -5.34 9.06 -12.11
N LYS A 141 -4.87 9.51 -10.94
CA LYS A 141 -3.67 10.33 -10.79
C LYS A 141 -3.04 10.10 -9.42
N LEU A 142 -1.72 10.02 -9.42
CA LEU A 142 -0.87 10.24 -8.25
C LEU A 142 0.11 11.37 -8.58
N SER A 143 0.38 12.25 -7.62
CA SER A 143 1.53 13.14 -7.67
C SER A 143 2.40 12.94 -6.43
N MET A 144 3.70 13.08 -6.61
CA MET A 144 4.66 12.94 -5.54
C MET A 144 5.60 14.15 -5.50
N ASP A 145 5.98 14.54 -4.29
CA ASP A 145 7.01 15.54 -4.02
C ASP A 145 7.93 15.02 -2.92
N SER A 146 9.24 15.15 -3.10
CA SER A 146 10.19 14.71 -2.08
C SER A 146 11.56 15.35 -2.21
N ASP A 147 12.32 15.31 -1.12
CA ASP A 147 13.77 15.46 -1.21
C ASP A 147 14.35 14.15 -1.78
N TYR A 148 15.39 14.22 -2.60
CA TYR A 148 16.03 13.04 -3.17
C TYR A 148 17.55 13.13 -3.17
N PHE A 149 18.18 11.97 -3.13
CA PHE A 149 19.54 11.71 -3.56
C PHE A 149 19.51 10.55 -4.54
N LEU A 150 20.26 10.64 -5.63
CA LEU A 150 20.34 9.59 -6.64
C LEU A 150 21.74 9.57 -7.25
N GLN A 151 22.27 8.36 -7.43
CA GLN A 151 23.50 8.12 -8.18
C GLN A 151 23.42 6.78 -8.91
N GLY A 152 24.04 6.70 -10.08
CA GLY A 152 24.19 5.47 -10.82
C GLY A 152 24.02 5.69 -12.32
N ARG A 153 23.29 4.78 -12.96
CA ARG A 153 23.09 4.75 -14.41
C ARG A 153 21.66 4.36 -14.74
N ILE A 154 21.03 5.10 -15.64
CA ILE A 154 19.74 4.76 -16.21
C ILE A 154 19.96 4.48 -17.70
N LEU A 155 19.63 3.25 -18.11
CA LEU A 155 20.01 2.66 -19.38
C LEU A 155 21.54 2.70 -19.55
N MET A 156 22.03 3.53 -20.47
CA MET A 156 23.46 3.73 -20.71
C MET A 156 24.00 5.04 -20.12
N LEU A 157 23.12 5.91 -19.61
CA LEU A 157 23.50 7.26 -19.22
C LEU A 157 23.79 7.35 -17.73
N PRO A 158 24.96 7.87 -17.33
CA PRO A 158 25.24 8.15 -15.93
C PRO A 158 24.29 9.23 -15.43
N ILE A 159 23.86 9.09 -14.17
CA ILE A 159 23.00 10.06 -13.53
C ILE A 159 23.43 10.23 -12.08
N GLN A 160 23.53 11.48 -11.66
CA GLN A 160 23.75 11.83 -10.26
C GLN A 160 23.03 13.13 -9.95
N GLY A 161 22.54 13.26 -8.73
CA GLY A 161 21.91 14.50 -8.27
C GLY A 161 21.35 14.36 -6.87
N HIS A 162 21.09 15.51 -6.28
CA HIS A 162 20.42 15.63 -5.00
C HIS A 162 19.66 16.94 -4.94
N GLY A 163 18.45 16.95 -4.40
CA GLY A 163 17.62 18.14 -4.37
C GLY A 163 16.15 17.81 -4.24
N HIS A 164 15.29 18.63 -4.83
CA HIS A 164 13.85 18.35 -4.90
C HIS A 164 13.53 17.46 -6.10
N SER A 165 12.67 16.48 -5.89
CA SER A 165 12.07 15.68 -6.95
C SER A 165 10.55 15.81 -6.93
N SER A 166 9.94 15.77 -8.11
CA SER A 166 8.50 15.64 -8.26
C SER A 166 8.16 14.59 -9.31
N GLY A 167 6.98 14.01 -9.20
CA GLY A 167 6.50 13.04 -10.17
C GLY A 167 4.99 13.06 -10.31
N ASN A 168 4.51 12.67 -11.49
CA ASN A 168 3.12 12.51 -11.83
C ASN A 168 2.91 11.17 -12.50
N TYR A 169 1.96 10.39 -11.99
CA TYR A 169 1.60 9.08 -12.51
C TYR A 169 0.10 9.07 -12.77
N THR A 170 -0.34 8.58 -13.92
CA THR A 170 -1.76 8.58 -14.27
C THR A 170 -2.19 7.26 -14.86
N ASN A 171 -3.49 7.00 -14.75
CA ASN A 171 -4.14 5.81 -15.28
C ASN A 171 -3.49 4.53 -14.78
N ILE A 172 -3.41 4.38 -13.45
CA ILE A 172 -2.79 3.22 -12.83
C ILE A 172 -3.86 2.16 -12.60
N GLU A 173 -3.71 0.99 -13.20
CA GLU A 173 -4.50 -0.19 -12.89
C GLU A 173 -3.71 -1.03 -11.90
N ALA A 174 -4.31 -1.38 -10.76
CA ALA A 174 -3.63 -2.15 -9.72
C ALA A 174 -4.47 -3.33 -9.25
N THR A 175 -3.78 -4.43 -8.96
CA THR A 175 -4.33 -5.59 -8.27
C THR A 175 -3.58 -5.77 -6.95
N ALA A 176 -4.31 -5.83 -5.85
CA ALA A 176 -3.79 -6.31 -4.57
C ALA A 176 -4.39 -7.68 -4.23
N THR A 177 -3.57 -8.62 -3.79
CA THR A 177 -4.01 -9.93 -3.31
C THR A 177 -3.45 -10.15 -1.91
N MET A 178 -4.34 -10.40 -0.95
CA MET A 178 -3.97 -10.75 0.41
C MET A 178 -4.35 -12.21 0.67
N THR A 179 -3.42 -12.97 1.24
CA THR A 179 -3.64 -14.34 1.72
C THR A 179 -3.33 -14.41 3.22
N GLY A 180 -4.32 -14.82 4.00
CA GLY A 180 -4.20 -14.98 5.44
C GLY A 180 -4.27 -16.43 5.92
N GLN A 181 -4.05 -16.61 7.21
CA GLN A 181 -4.31 -17.84 7.94
C GLN A 181 -5.03 -17.51 9.24
N ARG A 182 -5.73 -18.49 9.79
CA ARG A 182 -6.42 -18.32 11.08
C ARG A 182 -5.55 -18.77 12.22
N VAL A 183 -5.59 -18.01 13.29
CA VAL A 183 -4.82 -18.28 14.51
C VAL A 183 -5.72 -18.12 15.72
N ILE A 184 -5.65 -19.07 16.64
CA ILE A 184 -6.37 -18.97 17.92
C ILE A 184 -5.50 -18.24 18.92
N ARG A 185 -6.02 -17.17 19.53
CA ARG A 185 -5.37 -16.41 20.60
C ARG A 185 -6.40 -16.15 21.69
N GLY A 186 -6.11 -16.56 22.92
CA GLY A 186 -7.04 -16.37 24.05
C GLY A 186 -8.43 -16.99 23.83
N GLY A 187 -8.51 -18.12 23.11
CA GLY A 187 -9.77 -18.81 22.82
C GLY A 187 -10.62 -18.19 21.71
N ARG A 188 -10.17 -17.09 21.08
CA ARG A 188 -10.84 -16.46 19.94
C ARG A 188 -10.02 -16.59 18.68
N GLU A 189 -10.69 -16.62 17.54
CA GLU A 189 -10.07 -16.74 16.23
C GLU A 189 -9.70 -15.37 15.67
N TYR A 190 -8.46 -15.22 15.22
CA TYR A 190 -7.92 -14.03 14.57
C TYR A 190 -7.39 -14.41 13.18
N MET A 191 -7.22 -13.41 12.33
CA MET A 191 -6.53 -13.58 11.06
C MET A 191 -5.06 -13.16 11.21
N ASP A 192 -4.18 -13.82 10.47
CA ASP A 192 -2.78 -13.46 10.34
C ASP A 192 -2.41 -13.45 8.86
N VAL A 193 -2.06 -12.27 8.34
CA VAL A 193 -1.72 -12.10 6.92
C VAL A 193 -0.34 -12.69 6.66
N LYS A 194 -0.32 -13.79 5.90
CA LYS A 194 0.92 -14.47 5.50
C LYS A 194 1.58 -13.74 4.34
N GLU A 195 0.78 -13.40 3.35
CA GLU A 195 1.24 -12.90 2.07
C GLU A 195 0.36 -11.72 1.63
N PHE A 196 1.01 -10.71 1.08
CA PHE A 196 0.36 -9.63 0.37
C PHE A 196 1.13 -9.44 -0.93
N LEU A 197 0.42 -9.40 -2.05
CA LEU A 197 0.99 -9.23 -3.39
C LEU A 197 0.35 -8.01 -4.04
N VAL A 198 1.18 -7.22 -4.70
CA VAL A 198 0.75 -6.05 -5.47
C VAL A 198 1.29 -6.19 -6.87
N ASP A 199 0.44 -5.93 -7.85
CA ASP A 199 0.78 -5.84 -9.26
C ASP A 199 0.11 -4.58 -9.80
N PHE A 200 0.85 -3.74 -10.53
CA PHE A 200 0.28 -2.53 -11.11
C PHE A 200 0.81 -2.22 -12.49
N GLN A 201 0.03 -1.46 -13.26
CA GLN A 201 0.41 -0.95 -14.57
C GLN A 201 0.15 0.54 -14.62
N ILE A 202 1.20 1.31 -14.90
CA ILE A 202 1.11 2.77 -15.02
C ILE A 202 0.82 3.12 -16.49
N GLY A 203 -0.23 3.89 -16.73
CA GLY A 203 -0.56 4.37 -18.07
C GLY A 203 0.37 5.49 -18.56
N HIS A 204 0.80 6.37 -17.66
CA HIS A 204 1.82 7.39 -17.93
C HIS A 204 2.56 7.80 -16.66
N ALA A 205 3.88 8.01 -16.77
CA ALA A 205 4.72 8.56 -15.71
C ALA A 205 5.49 9.78 -16.23
N SER A 206 5.60 10.81 -15.40
CA SER A 206 6.52 11.92 -15.62
C SER A 206 7.24 12.25 -14.32
N VAL A 207 8.52 12.56 -14.43
CA VAL A 207 9.38 12.89 -13.30
C VAL A 207 10.17 14.15 -13.59
N HIS A 208 10.46 14.90 -12.54
CA HIS A 208 11.39 16.01 -12.57
C HIS A 208 12.35 15.89 -11.39
N LEU A 209 13.65 15.87 -11.70
CA LEU A 209 14.74 15.84 -10.74
C LEU A 209 15.50 17.17 -10.84
N GLY A 210 15.44 17.97 -9.77
CA GLY A 210 16.19 19.22 -9.67
C GLY A 210 17.64 18.98 -9.28
N ASN A 211 18.53 19.90 -9.63
CA ASN A 211 19.95 19.85 -9.24
C ASN A 211 20.66 18.53 -9.61
N LEU A 212 20.37 18.03 -10.81
CA LEU A 212 21.17 16.97 -11.45
C LEU A 212 22.55 17.54 -11.84
N PHE A 213 23.57 16.67 -11.84
CA PHE A 213 24.94 17.01 -12.26
C PHE A 213 25.48 18.29 -11.61
N ASP A 214 25.30 18.41 -10.30
CA ASP A 214 25.77 19.54 -9.49
C ASP A 214 25.26 20.91 -9.96
N GLY A 215 24.06 20.91 -10.56
CA GLY A 215 23.35 22.13 -10.97
C GLY A 215 23.56 22.53 -12.43
N ASP A 216 24.20 21.70 -13.25
CA ASP A 216 24.28 21.91 -14.70
C ASP A 216 22.87 21.86 -15.32
N GLN A 217 22.38 23.03 -15.75
CA GLN A 217 21.02 23.18 -16.26
C GLN A 217 20.82 22.44 -17.59
N GLU A 218 21.80 22.48 -18.49
CA GLU A 218 21.69 21.85 -19.81
C GLU A 218 21.64 20.33 -19.67
N LEU A 219 22.57 19.74 -18.92
CA LEU A 219 22.59 18.30 -18.66
C LEU A 219 21.36 17.85 -17.86
N GLY A 220 20.93 18.66 -16.89
CA GLY A 220 19.74 18.39 -16.09
C GLY A 220 18.46 18.36 -16.93
N GLU A 221 18.27 19.31 -17.84
CA GLU A 221 17.13 19.34 -18.75
C GLU A 221 17.13 18.17 -19.74
N ILE A 222 18.30 17.86 -20.33
CA ILE A 222 18.47 16.72 -21.23
C ILE A 222 18.13 15.42 -20.51
N MET A 223 18.62 15.22 -19.28
CA MET A 223 18.36 14.01 -18.50
C MET A 223 16.89 13.90 -18.11
N ASN A 224 16.27 14.99 -17.64
CA ASN A 224 14.83 14.98 -17.33
C ASN A 224 13.99 14.64 -18.57
N LYS A 225 14.32 15.22 -19.73
CA LYS A 225 13.67 14.88 -21.00
C LYS A 225 13.84 13.40 -21.34
N PHE A 226 15.07 12.88 -21.23
CA PHE A 226 15.37 11.48 -21.47
C PHE A 226 14.54 10.54 -20.57
N LEU A 227 14.45 10.83 -19.27
CA LEU A 227 13.64 10.04 -18.33
C LEU A 227 12.17 10.03 -18.71
N ASN A 228 11.63 11.19 -19.07
CA ASN A 228 10.22 11.33 -19.46
C ASN A 228 9.92 10.68 -20.82
N GLU A 229 10.85 10.72 -21.79
CA GLU A 229 10.68 10.02 -23.08
C GLU A 229 10.79 8.50 -22.92
N ASN A 230 11.60 8.03 -21.98
CA ASN A 230 11.86 6.61 -21.73
C ASN A 230 11.12 6.05 -20.50
N TRP A 231 10.09 6.75 -20.02
CA TRP A 231 9.43 6.45 -18.75
C TRP A 231 8.96 5.00 -18.63
N ARG A 232 8.48 4.38 -19.72
CA ARG A 232 8.01 2.98 -19.74
C ARG A 232 9.11 1.98 -19.41
N SER A 233 10.32 2.23 -19.90
CA SER A 233 11.46 1.34 -19.65
C SER A 233 11.96 1.52 -18.22
N VAL A 234 12.07 2.78 -17.77
CA VAL A 234 12.47 3.08 -16.39
C VAL A 234 11.46 2.52 -15.38
N ALA A 235 10.16 2.74 -15.61
CA ALA A 235 9.10 2.25 -14.72
C ALA A 235 9.12 0.72 -14.59
N ARG A 236 9.30 -0.02 -15.70
CA ARG A 236 9.35 -1.50 -15.68
C ARG A 236 10.51 -2.04 -14.84
N GLU A 237 11.66 -1.38 -14.86
CA GLU A 237 12.85 -1.82 -14.11
C GLU A 237 12.71 -1.55 -12.60
N VAL A 238 11.97 -0.51 -12.22
CA VAL A 238 11.78 -0.09 -10.82
C VAL A 238 10.53 -0.73 -10.19
N GLN A 239 9.54 -1.08 -11.02
CA GLN A 239 8.24 -1.61 -10.61
C GLN A 239 8.32 -2.78 -9.60
N PRO A 240 9.14 -3.83 -9.79
CA PRO A 240 9.19 -4.95 -8.84
C PRO A 240 9.56 -4.52 -7.41
N ILE A 241 10.52 -3.60 -7.28
CA ILE A 241 10.95 -3.10 -5.96
C ILE A 241 9.82 -2.29 -5.31
N LEU A 242 9.06 -1.52 -6.11
CA LEU A 242 7.90 -0.79 -5.61
C LEU A 242 6.78 -1.74 -5.21
N GLU A 243 6.49 -2.77 -6.00
CA GLU A 243 5.49 -3.80 -5.69
C GLU A 243 5.80 -4.47 -4.35
N ASP A 244 7.05 -4.90 -4.14
CA ASP A 244 7.51 -5.52 -2.88
C ASP A 244 7.42 -4.54 -1.69
N THR A 245 7.89 -3.30 -1.89
CA THR A 245 7.87 -2.26 -0.84
C THR A 245 6.44 -1.95 -0.41
N ILE A 246 5.56 -1.78 -1.38
CA ILE A 246 4.14 -1.51 -1.17
C ILE A 246 3.49 -2.74 -0.50
N ALA A 247 3.77 -3.95 -0.97
CA ALA A 247 3.23 -5.19 -0.42
C ALA A 247 3.58 -5.41 1.07
N GLU A 248 4.84 -5.27 1.45
CA GLU A 248 5.28 -5.44 2.84
C GLU A 248 4.67 -4.39 3.77
N LEU A 249 4.55 -3.16 3.26
CA LEU A 249 3.86 -2.10 3.96
C LEU A 249 2.38 -2.47 4.22
N PHE A 250 1.65 -2.88 3.19
CA PHE A 250 0.25 -3.28 3.32
C PHE A 250 0.05 -4.44 4.28
N LYS A 251 0.91 -5.45 4.19
CA LYS A 251 0.89 -6.61 5.09
C LYS A 251 1.05 -6.19 6.54
N THR A 252 2.00 -5.29 6.82
CA THR A 252 2.24 -4.76 8.16
C THR A 252 0.99 -4.10 8.72
N PHE A 253 0.34 -3.25 7.93
CA PHE A 253 -0.86 -2.57 8.38
C PHE A 253 -2.07 -3.49 8.52
N ALA A 254 -2.28 -4.41 7.58
CA ALA A 254 -3.37 -5.36 7.65
C ALA A 254 -3.26 -6.18 8.93
N ASN A 255 -2.05 -6.62 9.29
CA ASN A 255 -1.80 -7.34 10.55
C ASN A 255 -2.08 -6.51 11.81
N LYS A 256 -1.83 -5.19 11.82
CA LYS A 256 -2.21 -4.34 12.98
C LYS A 256 -3.69 -4.45 13.30
N ILE A 257 -4.53 -4.42 12.27
CA ILE A 257 -5.99 -4.51 12.42
C ILE A 257 -6.39 -5.94 12.81
N TYR A 258 -5.92 -6.92 12.04
CA TYR A 258 -6.31 -8.31 12.22
C TYR A 258 -5.85 -8.94 13.52
N HIS A 259 -4.80 -8.40 14.14
CA HIS A 259 -4.35 -8.82 15.46
C HIS A 259 -5.08 -8.07 16.58
N MET A 260 -5.67 -6.91 16.28
CA MET A 260 -6.43 -6.12 17.26
C MET A 260 -7.85 -6.66 17.44
N TYR A 261 -8.50 -7.08 16.35
CA TYR A 261 -9.88 -7.55 16.39
C TYR A 261 -9.99 -9.02 15.94
N PRO A 262 -10.73 -9.86 16.68
CA PRO A 262 -11.00 -11.22 16.28
C PRO A 262 -12.00 -11.29 15.12
N LEU A 263 -12.01 -12.43 14.44
CA LEU A 263 -12.76 -12.63 13.20
C LEU A 263 -14.27 -12.55 13.40
N ASP A 264 -14.79 -13.00 14.53
CA ASP A 264 -16.22 -12.89 14.87
C ASP A 264 -16.71 -11.44 15.01
N VAL A 265 -15.80 -10.51 15.34
CA VAL A 265 -16.09 -9.06 15.40
C VAL A 265 -15.95 -8.42 14.03
N LEU A 266 -14.83 -8.68 13.34
CA LEU A 266 -14.60 -8.12 12.00
C LEU A 266 -15.59 -8.67 10.99
N LEU A 267 -16.13 -9.86 11.26
CA LEU A 267 -17.05 -10.59 10.42
C LEU A 267 -17.91 -11.55 11.26
N PRO A 268 -19.08 -11.09 11.68
CA PRO A 268 -20.06 -11.95 12.30
C PRO A 268 -20.74 -12.88 11.28
N GLU A 269 -21.50 -13.83 11.82
CA GLU A 269 -22.32 -14.78 11.07
C GLU A 269 -23.41 -14.14 10.19
#